data_AF-A0A965NV64-F1
#
_entry.id   AF-A0A965NV64-F1
#
_cell.length_a   1.000
_cell.length_b   1.000
_cell.length_c   1.000
_cell.angle_alpha   90.00
_cell.angle_beta   90.00
_cell.angle_gamma   90.00
#
_symmetry.space_group_name_H-M   'P 1'
#
loop_
_entity.id
_entity.type
_entity.pdbx_description
1 polymer ?
#
loop_
_entity_poly.entity_id
_entity_poly.type
_entity_poly.pdbx_seq_one_letter_code
_entity_poly.pdbx_strand_id
1 'polypeptide(L)' 'VVGDSLRDLQAGEAVAADLWLVKTGKGPRTLQAAEADAKHQLPQGTRIAENLSDAVDRILALAARTAD' A
#
# COMPACT_ATOMS: atom_id res chain seq x y z
N VAL A 1 3.94 0.97 -6.23
CA VAL A 1 2.70 0.23 -6.57
C VAL A 1 1.58 0.69 -5.65
N VAL A 2 0.40 0.96 -6.21
CA VAL A 2 -0.83 1.23 -5.45
C VAL A 2 -1.80 0.10 -5.77
N GLY A 3 -2.26 -0.64 -4.75
CA GLY A 3 -3.14 -1.80 -4.94
C GLY A 3 -4.08 -2.03 -3.77
N ASP A 4 -5.07 -2.90 -3.93
CA ASP A 4 -6.07 -3.22 -2.92
C ASP A 4 -5.89 -4.65 -2.34
N SER A 5 -4.97 -5.43 -2.91
CA SER A 5 -4.77 -6.82 -2.53
C SER A 5 -3.31 -7.17 -2.25
N LEU A 6 -3.11 -8.18 -1.39
CA LEU A 6 -1.76 -8.63 -0.98
C LEU A 6 -0.89 -8.99 -2.20
N ARG A 7 -1.46 -9.59 -3.26
CA ARG A 7 -0.72 -9.92 -4.48
C ARG A 7 -0.11 -8.70 -5.17
N ASP A 8 -0.80 -7.55 -5.14
CA ASP A 8 -0.32 -6.33 -5.78
C ASP A 8 0.90 -5.80 -5.00
N LEU A 9 0.82 -5.86 -3.67
CA LEU A 9 1.89 -5.45 -2.76
C LEU A 9 3.11 -6.36 -2.88
N GLN A 10 2.92 -7.68 -2.90
CA GLN A 10 4.00 -8.66 -3.09
C GLN A 10 4.68 -8.52 -4.47
N ALA A 11 3.90 -8.25 -5.51
CA ALA A 11 4.47 -7.97 -6.84
C ALA A 11 5.31 -6.68 -6.85
N GLY A 12 4.87 -5.64 -6.12
CA GLY A 12 5.64 -4.41 -5.95
C GLY A 12 6.91 -4.60 -5.12
N GLU A 13 6.85 -5.40 -4.05
CA GLU A 13 8.00 -5.72 -3.20
C GLU A 13 9.10 -6.41 -4.00
N ALA A 14 8.74 -7.35 -4.87
CA ALA A 14 9.68 -8.09 -5.72
C ALA A 14 10.52 -7.20 -6.66
N VAL A 15 10.07 -5.95 -6.91
CA VAL A 15 10.77 -4.96 -7.74
C VAL A 15 11.19 -3.71 -6.95
N ALA A 16 11.20 -3.79 -5.61
CA ALA A 16 11.57 -2.70 -4.71
C ALA A 16 10.78 -1.39 -4.92
N ALA A 17 9.49 -1.49 -5.27
CA ALA A 17 8.64 -0.32 -5.41
C ALA A 17 8.17 0.24 -4.05
N ASP A 18 7.82 1.52 -4.00
CA ASP A 18 7.06 2.09 -2.87
C ASP A 18 5.65 1.48 -2.81
N LEU A 19 5.29 0.88 -1.67
CA LEU A 19 4.07 0.08 -1.53
C LEU A 19 2.96 0.86 -0.84
N TRP A 20 1.77 0.86 -1.46
CA TRP A 20 0.57 1.52 -0.97
C TRP A 20 -0.64 0.59 -1.06
N LEU A 21 -1.26 0.30 0.08
CA LEU A 21 -2.55 -0.35 0.17
C LEU A 21 -3.66 0.70 0.23
N VAL A 22 -4.60 0.66 -0.71
CA VAL A 22 -5.83 1.45 -0.62
C VAL A 22 -6.93 0.65 0.07
N LYS A 23 -7.76 1.32 0.88
CA LYS A 23 -8.92 0.71 1.58
C LYS A 23 -10.18 0.58 0.72
N THR A 24 -10.09 0.89 -0.58
CA THR A 24 -11.16 0.58 -1.55
C THR A 24 -11.00 -0.83 -2.11
N GLY A 25 -12.02 -1.36 -2.80
CA GLY A 25 -11.97 -2.71 -3.37
C GLY A 25 -11.82 -3.80 -2.31
N LYS A 26 -10.78 -4.64 -2.44
CA LYS A 26 -10.41 -5.70 -1.49
C LYS A 26 -9.60 -5.19 -0.29
N GLY A 27 -9.21 -3.92 -0.28
CA GLY A 27 -8.36 -3.30 0.74
C GLY A 27 -8.72 -3.64 2.19
N PRO A 28 -9.99 -3.50 2.61
CA PRO A 28 -10.40 -3.79 3.98
C PRO A 28 -10.22 -5.26 4.35
N ARG A 29 -10.45 -6.18 3.41
CA ARG A 29 -10.24 -7.62 3.63
C ARG A 29 -8.76 -7.96 3.69
N THR A 30 -7.94 -7.28 2.87
CA THR A 30 -6.47 -7.42 2.90
C THR A 30 -5.92 -6.97 4.26
N LEU A 31 -6.38 -5.84 4.80
CA LEU A 31 -6.01 -5.37 6.14
C LEU A 31 -6.44 -6.35 7.24
N GLN A 32 -7.71 -6.75 7.22
CA GLN A 32 -8.23 -7.69 8.21
C GLN A 32 -7.46 -9.03 8.20
N ALA A 33 -7.13 -9.55 7.01
CA ALA A 33 -6.35 -10.77 6.88
C ALA A 33 -4.92 -10.60 7.42
N ALA A 34 -4.27 -9.46 7.13
CA ALA A 34 -2.93 -9.15 7.63
C ALA A 34 -2.88 -9.02 9.16
N GLU A 35 -3.96 -8.53 9.80
CA GLU A 35 -4.09 -8.48 11.26
C GLU A 35 -4.37 -9.86 11.88
N ALA A 36 -5.11 -10.71 11.17
CA ALA A 36 -5.56 -12.00 11.68
C ALA A 36 -4.54 -13.14 11.55
N ASP A 37 -3.66 -13.09 10.55
CA ASP A 37 -2.72 -14.18 10.23
C ASP A 37 -1.39 -13.63 9.73
N ALA A 38 -0.30 -14.02 10.40
CA ALA A 38 1.06 -13.66 10.02
C ALA A 38 1.42 -14.10 8.58
N LYS A 39 0.78 -15.13 8.03
CA LYS A 39 0.97 -15.54 6.63
C LYS A 39 0.45 -14.52 5.62
N HIS A 40 -0.45 -13.64 6.04
CA HIS A 40 -1.05 -12.59 5.22
C HIS A 40 -0.49 -11.20 5.57
N GLN A 41 0.59 -11.14 6.35
CA GLN A 41 1.22 -9.88 6.71
C GLN A 41 1.55 -9.05 5.47
N LEU A 42 1.31 -7.74 5.56
CA LEU A 42 1.68 -6.81 4.50
C LEU A 42 3.22 -6.76 4.36
N PRO A 43 3.75 -6.64 3.13
CA PRO A 43 5.15 -6.32 2.90
C PRO A 43 5.65 -5.14 3.74
N GLN A 44 6.90 -5.19 4.15
CA GLN A 44 7.48 -4.18 5.03
C GLN A 44 7.42 -2.79 4.38
N GLY A 45 7.05 -1.78 5.17
CA GLY A 45 6.98 -0.39 4.69
C GLY A 45 5.74 -0.09 3.85
N THR A 46 4.79 -1.02 3.71
CA THR A 46 3.49 -0.75 3.07
C THR A 46 2.78 0.39 3.79
N ARG A 47 2.48 1.47 3.05
CA ARG A 47 1.69 2.60 3.52
C ARG A 47 0.22 2.34 3.23
N ILE A 48 -0.68 2.88 4.06
CA ILE A 48 -2.13 2.68 3.91
C ILE A 48 -2.78 4.02 3.58
N ALA A 49 -3.66 4.02 2.56
CA ALA A 49 -4.46 5.17 2.13
C ALA A 49 -5.96 4.80 2.09
N GLU A 50 -6.83 5.78 2.26
CA GLU A 50 -8.29 5.55 2.23
C GLU A 50 -8.78 5.12 0.85
N ASN A 51 -8.22 5.72 -0.19
CA ASN A 51 -8.55 5.44 -1.59
C ASN A 51 -7.38 5.88 -2.50
N LEU A 52 -7.56 5.74 -3.81
CA LEU A 52 -6.54 6.13 -4.78
C LEU A 52 -6.21 7.63 -4.75
N SER A 53 -7.21 8.50 -4.55
CA SER A 53 -6.98 9.95 -4.46
C SER A 53 -6.07 10.30 -3.29
N ASP A 54 -6.38 9.79 -2.09
CA ASP A 54 -5.58 9.99 -0.88
C ASP A 54 -4.15 9.42 -1.03
N ALA A 55 -4.00 8.28 -1.72
CA ALA A 55 -2.67 7.75 -2.04
C ALA A 55 -1.86 8.71 -2.93
N VAL A 56 -2.47 9.21 -4.02
CA VAL A 56 -1.80 10.14 -4.95
C VAL A 56 -1.43 11.46 -4.26
N ASP A 57 -2.35 12.03 -3.48
CA ASP A 57 -2.09 13.28 -2.74
C ASP A 57 -0.86 13.15 -1.83
N ARG A 58 -0.75 12.02 -1.12
CA ARG A 58 0.39 11.74 -0.24
C ARG A 58 1.68 11.48 -1.01
N ILE A 59 1.61 10.81 -2.16
CA ILE A 59 2.76 10.55 -3.04
C ILE A 59 3.32 11.88 -3.56
N LEU A 60 2.46 12.79 -4.04
CA LEU A 60 2.88 14.10 -4.52
C LEU A 60 3.49 14.94 -3.39
N ALA A 61 2.90 14.90 -2.20
CA ALA A 61 3.45 15.59 -1.02
C ALA A 61 4.82 15.03 -0.60
N LEU A 62 5.04 13.71 -0.71
CA LEU A 62 6.35 13.09 -0.47
C LEU A 62 7.39 13.54 -1.49
N ALA A 63 7.04 13.52 -2.78
CA ALA A 63 7.93 13.91 -3.86
C ALA A 63 8.37 15.38 -3.76
N ALA A 64 7.46 16.26 -3.35
CA ALA A 64 7.78 17.67 -3.10
C ALA A 64 8.84 17.84 -2.00
N ARG A 65 8.75 17.07 -0.91
CA ARG A 65 9.71 17.13 0.21
C ARG A 65 11.09 16.56 -0.11
N THR A 66 11.19 15.65 -1.09
CA THR A 66 12.48 15.08 -1.50
C THR A 66 13.22 15.95 -2.51
N ALA A 67 12.57 16.98 -3.05
CA ALA A 67 13.15 17.91 -4.01
C ALA A 67 13.81 19.14 -3.36
N ASP A 68 13.62 19.33 -2.06
CA ASP A 68 14.27 20.33 -1.20
C ASP A 68 15.54 19.75 -0.55
#